data_AF-A0A4P5S764-F1
#
_entry.id   AF-A0A4P5S764-F1
#
_cell.length_a   1.000
_cell.length_b   1.000
_cell.length_c   1.000
_cell.angle_alpha   90.00
_cell.angle_beta   90.00
_cell.angle_gamma   90.00
#
_symmetry.space_group_name_H-M   'P 1'
#
loop_
_entity.id
_entity.type
_entity.pdbx_description
1 polymer ?
#
loop_
_entity_poly.entity_id
_entity_poly.type
_entity_poly.pdbx_seq_one_letter_code
_entity_poly.pdbx_strand_id
1 'polypeptide(L)'
;MASTPVLPDETSSTIAPTSTKENEKILSFRADVWADNWFSLYINGELVGQDSVSITTERSFNSEQISFSASYPFTIAMVTKDFKQNDSGLEYIGTDRQQMGDGGFIAQFTDSATGKVVAYTNSSWRGLVVHQAPLDVSCEKSQSPDTDCTSQIVAEPADWTQPAFNDSSWPTANQYSKEQVGVKDGYNDITWSTQAELIWTSDLKIDNTILWRYTVAM
;
A
#
# COMPACT_ATOMS: atom_id res chain seq x y z
N MET A 1 -17.70 -41.22 -72.18
CA MET A 1 -16.43 -40.47 -72.17
C MET A 1 -15.80 -40.61 -70.78
N ALA A 2 -14.57 -40.16 -70.56
CA ALA A 2 -13.79 -40.47 -69.35
C ALA A 2 -13.90 -39.41 -68.23
N SER A 3 -13.15 -39.68 -67.14
CA SER A 3 -12.67 -38.76 -66.08
C SER A 3 -13.39 -38.75 -64.72
N THR A 4 -12.78 -39.48 -63.78
CA THR A 4 -12.47 -39.03 -62.38
C THR A 4 -11.43 -37.87 -62.41
N PRO A 5 -11.00 -37.20 -61.31
CA PRO A 5 -11.17 -37.42 -59.85
C PRO A 5 -12.29 -36.50 -59.24
N VAL A 6 -12.35 -35.95 -58.01
CA VAL A 6 -11.40 -35.65 -56.90
C VAL A 6 -12.10 -35.72 -55.52
N LEU A 7 -11.35 -36.06 -54.47
CA LEU A 7 -11.69 -35.85 -53.05
C LEU A 7 -10.91 -34.63 -52.50
N PRO A 8 -11.53 -33.66 -51.83
CA PRO A 8 -10.83 -32.76 -50.92
C PRO A 8 -10.65 -33.43 -49.55
N ASP A 9 -9.44 -33.35 -49.01
CA ASP A 9 -9.13 -33.60 -47.60
C ASP A 9 -9.27 -32.28 -46.83
N GLU A 10 -10.08 -32.24 -45.77
CA GLU A 10 -10.12 -31.13 -44.82
C GLU A 10 -9.70 -31.58 -43.41
N THR A 11 -8.40 -31.85 -43.29
CA THR A 11 -7.69 -31.80 -42.01
C THR A 11 -7.55 -30.35 -41.52
N SER A 12 -8.63 -29.77 -40.99
CA SER A 12 -8.62 -28.43 -40.37
C SER A 12 -8.66 -28.50 -38.84
N SER A 13 -7.50 -28.25 -38.26
CA SER A 13 -7.18 -28.27 -36.83
C SER A 13 -8.19 -27.59 -35.90
N THR A 14 -8.74 -28.35 -34.94
CA THR A 14 -9.32 -27.81 -33.71
C THR A 14 -8.21 -27.10 -32.92
N ILE A 15 -8.21 -25.77 -32.90
CA ILE A 15 -7.30 -24.99 -32.05
C ILE A 15 -7.79 -25.13 -30.59
N ALA A 16 -7.16 -26.02 -29.84
CA ALA A 16 -7.33 -26.07 -28.40
C ALA A 16 -6.72 -24.79 -27.78
N PRO A 17 -7.42 -24.08 -26.87
CA PRO A 17 -6.82 -22.97 -26.15
C PRO A 17 -5.79 -23.51 -25.15
N THR A 18 -4.50 -23.33 -25.43
CA THR A 18 -3.40 -23.73 -24.55
C THR A 18 -3.35 -22.84 -23.31
N SER A 19 -4.25 -23.06 -22.36
CA SER A 19 -4.22 -22.42 -21.04
C SER A 19 -3.20 -23.10 -20.13
N THR A 20 -1.91 -23.02 -20.49
CA THR A 20 -0.82 -23.35 -19.58
C THR A 20 -0.75 -22.28 -18.49
N LYS A 21 -1.59 -22.43 -17.47
CA LYS A 21 -1.16 -22.07 -16.11
C LYS A 21 0.02 -22.98 -15.80
N GLU A 22 1.23 -22.43 -15.81
CA GLU A 22 2.37 -23.14 -15.25
C GLU A 22 2.10 -23.42 -13.77
N ASN A 23 2.80 -24.41 -13.22
CA ASN A 23 2.65 -24.80 -11.82
C ASN A 23 3.38 -23.79 -10.92
N GLU A 24 2.81 -22.59 -10.81
CA GLU A 24 3.35 -21.45 -10.09
C GLU A 24 3.81 -21.86 -8.68
N LYS A 25 5.11 -21.67 -8.41
CA LYS A 25 5.71 -22.07 -7.14
C LYS A 25 5.29 -21.09 -6.04
N ILE A 26 4.24 -21.46 -5.30
CA ILE A 26 3.84 -20.77 -4.07
C ILE A 26 5.00 -20.85 -3.06
N LEU A 27 5.35 -19.70 -2.51
CA LEU A 27 6.35 -19.48 -1.46
C LEU A 27 5.67 -18.84 -0.25
N SER A 28 6.29 -18.95 0.92
CA SER A 28 5.84 -18.26 2.13
C SER A 28 6.75 -17.08 2.46
N PHE A 29 6.12 -15.98 2.85
CA PHE A 29 6.76 -14.69 3.12
C PHE A 29 6.33 -14.14 4.47
N ARG A 30 7.15 -13.24 5.02
CA ARG A 30 6.80 -12.40 6.18
C ARG A 30 6.96 -10.93 5.79
N ALA A 31 5.93 -10.14 6.00
CA ALA A 31 6.02 -8.68 6.02
C ALA A 31 6.29 -8.22 7.46
N ASP A 32 7.36 -7.46 7.68
CA ASP A 32 7.52 -6.64 8.90
C ASP A 32 7.09 -5.22 8.54
N VAL A 33 6.19 -4.62 9.34
CA VAL A 33 5.54 -3.33 9.04
C VAL A 33 5.50 -2.43 10.27
N TRP A 34 5.71 -1.12 10.07
CA TRP A 34 5.38 -0.06 11.03
C TRP A 34 4.76 1.12 10.29
N ALA A 35 3.74 1.74 10.89
CA ALA A 35 3.06 2.91 10.36
C ALA A 35 2.69 3.90 11.47
N ASP A 36 2.76 5.18 11.15
CA ASP A 36 2.11 6.26 11.87
C ASP A 36 0.76 6.55 11.18
N ASN A 37 -0.40 6.09 11.67
CA ASN A 37 -0.66 5.22 12.83
C ASN A 37 -1.25 3.84 12.47
N TRP A 38 -1.61 3.61 11.21
CA TRP A 38 -2.37 2.42 10.82
C TRP A 38 -2.11 2.00 9.38
N PHE A 39 -2.23 0.70 9.09
CA PHE A 39 -2.17 0.18 7.73
C PHE A 39 -3.09 -1.03 7.49
N SER A 40 -3.37 -1.31 6.21
CA SER A 40 -3.78 -2.64 5.73
C SER A 40 -2.90 -3.11 4.58
N LEU A 41 -2.69 -4.43 4.48
CA LEU A 41 -1.78 -5.09 3.54
C LEU A 41 -2.53 -6.12 2.68
N TYR A 42 -2.46 -5.91 1.37
CA TYR A 42 -3.02 -6.78 0.35
C TYR A 42 -1.90 -7.37 -0.52
N ILE A 43 -2.07 -8.63 -0.92
CA ILE A 43 -1.19 -9.33 -1.85
C ILE A 43 -2.06 -9.87 -2.99
N ASN A 44 -1.76 -9.47 -4.23
CA ASN A 44 -2.54 -9.85 -5.42
C ASN A 44 -4.06 -9.64 -5.28
N GLY A 45 -4.49 -8.62 -4.52
CA GLY A 45 -5.89 -8.28 -4.26
C GLY A 45 -6.49 -8.87 -2.99
N GLU A 46 -5.86 -9.87 -2.36
CA GLU A 46 -6.31 -10.50 -1.12
C GLU A 46 -5.76 -9.77 0.11
N LEU A 47 -6.62 -9.44 1.09
CA LEU A 47 -6.22 -8.86 2.37
C LEU A 47 -5.52 -9.93 3.22
N VAL A 48 -4.20 -9.82 3.40
CA VAL A 48 -3.40 -10.79 4.18
C VAL A 48 -3.13 -10.33 5.60
N GLY A 49 -3.33 -9.05 5.91
CA GLY A 49 -3.24 -8.52 7.26
C GLY A 49 -3.46 -7.02 7.32
N GLN A 50 -3.47 -6.49 8.53
CA GLN A 50 -3.61 -5.06 8.84
C GLN A 50 -3.06 -4.83 10.24
N ASP A 51 -3.01 -3.57 10.67
CA ASP A 51 -2.74 -3.22 12.05
C ASP A 51 -3.72 -3.90 13.02
N SER A 52 -3.20 -4.41 14.15
CA SER A 52 -4.01 -5.04 15.19
C SER A 52 -4.75 -4.03 16.08
N VAL A 53 -4.36 -2.76 16.05
CA VAL A 53 -5.02 -1.65 16.74
C VAL A 53 -5.93 -0.90 15.76
N SER A 54 -6.99 -0.28 16.29
CA SER A 54 -7.90 0.55 15.49
C SER A 54 -7.25 1.90 15.15
N ILE A 55 -7.45 2.38 13.92
CA ILE A 55 -7.22 3.79 13.50
C ILE A 55 -8.03 4.82 14.32
N THR A 56 -8.92 4.39 15.22
CA THR A 56 -9.59 5.26 16.20
C THR A 56 -8.83 5.40 17.52
N THR A 57 -7.64 4.83 17.66
CA THR A 57 -6.78 4.94 18.84
C THR A 57 -5.78 6.07 18.66
N GLU A 58 -5.85 7.11 19.51
CA GLU A 58 -4.81 8.14 19.60
C GLU A 58 -3.43 7.48 19.80
N ARG A 59 -2.42 7.87 19.00
CA ARG A 59 -1.00 7.49 19.21
C ARG A 59 -0.71 5.98 19.14
N SER A 60 -1.29 5.27 18.17
CA SER A 60 -0.86 3.90 17.86
C SER A 60 0.43 3.91 17.05
N PHE A 61 1.48 3.27 17.55
CA PHE A 61 2.80 3.21 16.92
C PHE A 61 3.41 1.79 16.99
N ASN A 62 2.56 0.76 16.99
CA ASN A 62 2.96 -0.66 16.99
C ASN A 62 3.57 -1.09 15.66
N SER A 63 4.28 -2.22 15.68
CA SER A 63 4.75 -2.92 14.48
C SER A 63 4.10 -4.28 14.35
N GLU A 64 3.86 -4.73 13.13
CA GLU A 64 3.21 -6.01 12.83
C GLU A 64 4.14 -6.95 12.06
N GLN A 65 3.98 -8.26 12.29
CA GLN A 65 4.67 -9.32 11.55
C GLN A 65 3.66 -10.26 10.87
N ILE A 66 3.29 -9.94 9.63
CA ILE A 66 2.26 -10.65 8.87
C ILE A 66 2.90 -11.75 8.02
N SER A 67 2.43 -12.99 8.17
CA SER A 67 2.84 -14.11 7.32
C SER A 67 1.84 -14.36 6.21
N PHE A 68 2.30 -14.47 4.97
CA PHE A 68 1.46 -14.74 3.79
C PHE A 68 2.13 -15.74 2.84
N SER A 69 1.44 -16.14 1.78
CA SER A 69 2.01 -16.96 0.71
C SER A 69 1.63 -16.44 -0.67
N ALA A 70 2.57 -16.48 -1.61
CA ALA A 70 2.41 -15.94 -2.96
C ALA A 70 3.36 -16.62 -3.96
N SER A 71 3.12 -16.41 -5.26
CA SER A 71 4.02 -16.78 -6.35
C SER A 71 4.63 -15.51 -6.96
N TYR A 72 5.82 -15.59 -7.57
CA TYR A 72 6.38 -14.45 -8.32
C TYR A 72 5.83 -14.37 -9.75
N PRO A 73 5.61 -13.16 -10.30
CA PRO A 73 5.62 -11.88 -9.60
C PRO A 73 4.35 -11.70 -8.75
N PHE A 74 4.45 -10.95 -7.65
CA PHE A 74 3.28 -10.54 -6.87
C PHE A 74 3.23 -9.04 -6.64
N THR A 75 2.02 -8.48 -6.65
CA THR A 75 1.76 -7.09 -6.32
C THR A 75 1.45 -6.97 -4.84
N ILE A 76 2.20 -6.11 -4.16
CA ILE A 76 1.89 -5.60 -2.84
C ILE A 76 1.04 -4.34 -3.04
N ALA A 77 -0.09 -4.28 -2.35
CA ALA A 77 -0.94 -3.09 -2.27
C ALA A 77 -1.23 -2.80 -0.81
N MET A 78 -1.15 -1.54 -0.36
CA MET A 78 -1.33 -1.17 1.05
C MET A 78 -2.11 0.12 1.21
N VAL A 79 -2.93 0.22 2.25
CA VAL A 79 -3.48 1.52 2.68
C VAL A 79 -2.69 1.95 3.91
N THR A 80 -2.25 3.20 3.99
CA THR A 80 -1.69 3.79 5.21
C THR A 80 -2.52 4.98 5.66
N LYS A 81 -2.65 5.17 6.97
CA LYS A 81 -3.45 6.23 7.59
C LYS A 81 -2.76 6.81 8.80
N ASP A 82 -2.54 8.11 8.76
CA ASP A 82 -2.29 8.96 9.93
C ASP A 82 -3.59 9.16 10.74
N PHE A 83 -3.50 9.39 12.06
CA PHE A 83 -4.68 9.54 12.91
C PHE A 83 -5.38 10.89 12.68
N LYS A 84 -6.71 10.86 12.56
CA LYS A 84 -7.55 12.06 12.56
C LYS A 84 -8.92 11.75 13.16
N GLN A 85 -9.51 12.71 13.87
CA GLN A 85 -10.81 12.48 14.51
C GLN A 85 -12.00 12.58 13.55
N ASN A 86 -11.88 13.39 12.49
CA ASN A 86 -12.90 13.55 11.45
C ASN A 86 -12.25 14.00 10.13
N ASP A 87 -13.00 14.58 9.20
CA ASP A 87 -12.50 14.97 7.87
C ASP A 87 -11.86 16.36 7.80
N SER A 88 -11.63 17.03 8.94
CA SER A 88 -10.75 18.20 9.04
C SER A 88 -9.26 17.86 8.87
N GLY A 89 -8.87 16.60 9.08
CA GLY A 89 -7.46 16.19 9.15
C GLY A 89 -6.80 16.42 10.51
N LEU A 90 -7.53 16.87 11.53
CA LEU A 90 -6.95 17.22 12.83
C LEU A 90 -7.09 16.13 13.89
N GLU A 91 -6.10 16.11 14.78
CA GLU A 91 -6.09 15.42 16.06
C GLU A 91 -6.55 16.35 17.21
N TYR A 92 -7.00 15.75 18.32
CA TYR A 92 -7.31 16.39 19.61
C TYR A 92 -8.15 17.69 19.52
N ILE A 93 -9.12 17.71 18.61
CA ILE A 93 -10.03 18.81 18.30
C ILE A 93 -10.69 19.37 19.57
N GLY A 94 -10.71 20.68 19.71
CA GLY A 94 -11.28 21.38 20.87
C GLY A 94 -10.42 21.31 22.14
N THR A 95 -9.15 20.91 22.04
CA THR A 95 -8.20 20.88 23.17
C THR A 95 -6.93 21.67 22.85
N ASP A 96 -6.14 22.00 23.89
CA ASP A 96 -4.83 22.66 23.76
C ASP A 96 -3.79 21.82 22.96
N ARG A 97 -4.11 20.57 22.61
CA ARG A 97 -3.29 19.68 21.78
C ARG A 97 -3.67 19.71 20.28
N GLN A 98 -4.66 20.49 19.86
CA GLN A 98 -5.18 20.44 18.48
C GLN A 98 -4.09 20.72 17.42
N GLN A 99 -3.84 19.72 16.57
CA GLN A 99 -2.74 19.69 15.60
C GLN A 99 -3.10 18.85 14.36
N MET A 100 -2.34 19.04 13.27
CA MET A 100 -2.20 18.02 12.21
C MET A 100 -1.19 16.94 12.65
N GLY A 101 -1.39 15.70 12.23
CA GLY A 101 -0.53 14.55 12.57
C GLY A 101 0.89 14.60 12.00
N ASP A 102 1.61 13.48 12.18
CA ASP A 102 2.96 13.22 11.68
C ASP A 102 3.05 11.82 11.03
N GLY A 103 2.31 11.63 9.94
CA GLY A 103 2.20 10.38 9.20
C GLY A 103 3.53 9.85 8.65
N GLY A 104 3.63 8.53 8.48
CA GLY A 104 4.78 7.88 7.86
C GLY A 104 4.71 6.36 7.89
N PHE A 105 5.46 5.69 7.02
CA PHE A 105 5.34 4.23 6.84
C PHE A 105 6.66 3.58 6.42
N ILE A 106 6.95 2.40 6.95
CA ILE A 106 8.08 1.54 6.57
C ILE A 106 7.64 0.07 6.55
N ALA A 107 8.09 -0.69 5.56
CA ALA A 107 7.88 -2.13 5.49
C ALA A 107 9.02 -2.86 4.79
N GLN A 108 9.22 -4.12 5.16
CA GLN A 108 10.10 -5.05 4.47
C GLN A 108 9.45 -6.43 4.33
N PHE A 109 9.73 -7.10 3.23
CA PHE A 109 9.12 -8.37 2.85
C PHE A 109 10.23 -9.41 2.71
N THR A 110 10.18 -10.46 3.51
CA THR A 110 11.21 -11.49 3.63
C THR A 110 10.69 -12.83 3.09
N ASP A 111 11.46 -13.49 2.23
CA ASP A 111 11.24 -14.90 1.88
C ASP A 111 11.57 -15.78 3.10
N SER A 112 10.56 -16.48 3.63
CA SER A 112 10.66 -17.18 4.91
C SER A 112 11.51 -18.47 4.85
N ALA A 113 11.86 -18.95 3.65
CA ALA A 113 12.68 -20.15 3.47
C ALA A 113 14.18 -19.81 3.37
N THR A 114 14.52 -18.60 2.91
CA THR A 114 15.90 -18.15 2.69
C THR A 114 16.36 -17.05 3.66
N GLY A 115 15.42 -16.35 4.30
CA GLY A 115 15.71 -15.16 5.11
C GLY A 115 16.09 -13.92 4.28
N LYS A 116 16.01 -13.98 2.94
CA LYS A 116 16.30 -12.86 2.05
C LYS A 116 15.16 -11.84 2.09
N VAL A 117 15.47 -10.56 2.28
CA VAL A 117 14.53 -9.46 2.01
C VAL A 117 14.38 -9.31 0.49
N VAL A 118 13.15 -9.41 -0.01
CA VAL A 118 12.80 -9.44 -1.44
C VAL A 118 12.11 -8.15 -1.91
N ALA A 119 11.48 -7.41 -1.00
CA ALA A 119 11.00 -6.05 -1.23
C ALA A 119 11.08 -5.23 0.06
N TYR A 120 11.12 -3.92 -0.06
CA TYR A 120 11.16 -2.96 1.05
C TYR A 120 10.67 -1.59 0.57
N THR A 121 10.18 -0.75 1.49
CA THR A 121 9.76 0.62 1.19
C THR A 121 10.93 1.49 0.76
N ASN A 122 10.74 2.23 -0.34
CA ASN A 122 11.70 3.18 -0.92
C ASN A 122 10.98 3.99 -2.03
N SER A 123 11.68 4.95 -2.66
CA SER A 123 11.14 5.85 -3.70
C SER A 123 10.68 5.20 -5.02
N SER A 124 10.81 3.88 -5.20
CA SER A 124 10.21 3.16 -6.34
C SER A 124 8.77 2.67 -6.10
N TRP A 125 8.25 2.79 -4.88
CA TRP A 125 6.83 2.60 -4.58
C TRP A 125 5.98 3.73 -5.19
N ARG A 126 4.73 3.45 -5.52
CA ARG A 126 3.78 4.46 -6.04
C ARG A 126 2.64 4.70 -5.07
N GLY A 127 2.28 5.96 -4.87
CA GLY A 127 1.27 6.40 -3.90
C GLY A 127 0.16 7.23 -4.54
N LEU A 128 -1.08 7.02 -4.11
CA LEU A 128 -2.24 7.89 -4.39
C LEU A 128 -2.86 8.36 -3.09
N VAL A 129 -2.81 9.66 -2.83
CA VAL A 129 -3.54 10.29 -1.72
C VAL A 129 -5.03 10.24 -2.02
N VAL A 130 -5.81 9.61 -1.15
CA VAL A 130 -7.28 9.51 -1.25
C VAL A 130 -8.02 10.32 -0.18
N HIS A 131 -7.32 10.71 0.88
CA HIS A 131 -7.77 11.74 1.83
C HIS A 131 -6.63 12.73 2.06
N GLN A 132 -6.84 14.00 1.69
CA GLN A 132 -5.92 15.09 1.94
C GLN A 132 -6.63 16.17 2.79
N ALA A 133 -6.12 16.43 4.00
CA ALA A 133 -6.73 17.36 4.93
C ALA A 133 -5.75 17.81 6.03
N PRO A 134 -5.79 19.07 6.49
CA PRO A 134 -6.56 20.18 5.92
C PRO A 134 -5.92 20.75 4.64
N LEU A 135 -6.74 21.27 3.73
CA LEU A 135 -6.26 21.99 2.53
C LEU A 135 -5.74 23.41 2.83
N ASP A 136 -6.06 23.96 4.01
CA ASP A 136 -5.45 25.18 4.55
C ASP A 136 -4.91 24.87 5.95
N VAL A 137 -3.58 24.73 6.06
CA VAL A 137 -2.88 24.42 7.32
C VAL A 137 -3.08 25.46 8.42
N SER A 138 -3.56 26.67 8.10
CA SER A 138 -3.88 27.68 9.12
C SER A 138 -5.18 27.36 9.89
N CYS A 139 -6.05 26.49 9.35
CA CYS A 139 -7.27 26.05 10.03
C CYS A 139 -6.97 25.18 11.27
N GLU A 140 -5.72 24.69 11.46
CA GLU A 140 -5.27 23.95 12.65
C GLU A 140 -5.61 24.70 13.96
N LYS A 141 -5.71 26.03 13.94
CA LYS A 141 -6.06 26.87 15.10
C LYS A 141 -7.52 27.38 15.10
N SER A 142 -8.38 26.86 14.21
CA SER A 142 -9.82 27.08 14.27
C SER A 142 -10.42 26.57 15.58
N GLN A 143 -11.49 27.23 16.04
CA GLN A 143 -12.33 26.78 17.16
C GLN A 143 -13.53 25.93 16.68
N SER A 144 -13.69 25.77 15.37
CA SER A 144 -14.74 25.03 14.66
C SER A 144 -14.18 24.30 13.43
N PRO A 145 -13.10 23.47 13.56
CA PRO A 145 -12.41 22.89 12.41
C PRO A 145 -13.30 22.02 11.53
N ASP A 146 -14.33 21.37 12.10
CA ASP A 146 -15.39 20.64 11.39
C ASP A 146 -16.16 21.47 10.33
N THR A 147 -16.02 22.80 10.35
CA THR A 147 -16.60 23.74 9.38
C THR A 147 -15.53 24.56 8.64
N ASP A 148 -14.44 24.94 9.32
CA ASP A 148 -13.40 25.80 8.74
C ASP A 148 -12.32 25.03 7.96
N CYS A 149 -12.01 23.80 8.37
CA CYS A 149 -11.03 22.95 7.68
C CYS A 149 -11.70 22.21 6.52
N THR A 150 -11.22 22.45 5.30
CA THR A 150 -11.65 21.73 4.10
C THR A 150 -10.70 20.58 3.79
N SER A 151 -11.23 19.55 3.12
CA SER A 151 -10.49 18.35 2.71
C SER A 151 -10.78 17.97 1.26
N GLN A 152 -9.81 17.33 0.62
CA GLN A 152 -9.99 16.67 -0.66
C GLN A 152 -10.07 15.16 -0.42
N ILE A 153 -11.26 14.59 -0.65
CA ILE A 153 -11.52 13.15 -0.50
C ILE A 153 -11.90 12.61 -1.88
N VAL A 154 -11.23 11.54 -2.30
CA VAL A 154 -11.56 10.80 -3.53
C VAL A 154 -11.76 9.32 -3.20
N ALA A 155 -12.62 8.64 -3.95
CA ALA A 155 -12.85 7.21 -3.76
C ALA A 155 -11.61 6.39 -4.16
N GLU A 156 -11.37 5.30 -3.45
CA GLU A 156 -10.37 4.30 -3.87
C GLU A 156 -10.73 3.78 -5.28
N PRO A 157 -9.77 3.72 -6.23
CA PRO A 157 -10.08 3.24 -7.58
C PRO A 157 -10.54 1.77 -7.59
N ALA A 158 -11.49 1.43 -8.47
CA ALA A 158 -11.91 0.03 -8.61
C ALA A 158 -10.70 -0.87 -8.95
N ASP A 159 -10.66 -2.04 -8.32
CA ASP A 159 -9.62 -3.06 -8.48
C ASP A 159 -8.18 -2.59 -8.17
N TRP A 160 -7.97 -1.48 -7.44
CA TRP A 160 -6.63 -0.92 -7.19
C TRP A 160 -5.65 -1.87 -6.47
N THR A 161 -6.13 -2.89 -5.77
CA THR A 161 -5.28 -3.90 -5.12
C THR A 161 -4.86 -5.05 -6.05
N GLN A 162 -5.47 -5.19 -7.23
CA GLN A 162 -5.25 -6.31 -8.16
C GLN A 162 -3.92 -6.19 -8.93
N PRO A 163 -3.29 -7.30 -9.33
CA PRO A 163 -2.04 -7.25 -10.12
C PRO A 163 -2.18 -6.52 -11.46
N ALA A 164 -3.36 -6.60 -12.09
CA ALA A 164 -3.62 -6.01 -13.41
C ALA A 164 -3.91 -4.50 -13.39
N PHE A 165 -3.98 -3.86 -12.21
CA PHE A 165 -4.26 -2.43 -12.12
C PHE A 165 -3.06 -1.58 -12.58
N ASN A 166 -3.33 -0.57 -13.40
CA ASN A 166 -2.31 0.33 -13.93
C ASN A 166 -2.11 1.56 -13.02
N ASP A 167 -1.06 1.51 -12.21
CA ASP A 167 -0.64 2.59 -11.31
C ASP A 167 0.34 3.61 -11.95
N SER A 168 0.63 3.53 -13.25
CA SER A 168 1.68 4.35 -13.88
C SER A 168 1.48 5.88 -13.78
N SER A 169 0.25 6.34 -13.53
CA SER A 169 -0.10 7.74 -13.28
C SER A 169 0.06 8.18 -11.82
N TRP A 170 0.20 7.25 -10.86
CA TRP A 170 0.41 7.55 -9.45
C TRP A 170 1.85 8.03 -9.24
N PRO A 171 2.10 9.14 -8.50
CA PRO A 171 3.45 9.60 -8.20
C PRO A 171 4.25 8.55 -7.41
N THR A 172 5.57 8.62 -7.55
CA THR A 172 6.51 7.85 -6.71
C THR A 172 6.56 8.38 -5.29
N ALA A 173 6.84 7.48 -4.34
CA ALA A 173 7.07 7.81 -2.93
C ALA A 173 8.24 8.79 -2.73
N ASN A 174 8.08 9.73 -1.80
CA ASN A 174 9.19 10.46 -1.20
C ASN A 174 9.78 9.65 -0.04
N GLN A 175 11.04 9.91 0.28
CA GLN A 175 11.76 9.31 1.41
C GLN A 175 11.99 10.36 2.50
N TYR A 176 11.79 9.97 3.76
CA TYR A 176 11.88 10.86 4.92
C TYR A 176 12.81 10.29 5.99
N SER A 177 13.46 11.16 6.76
CA SER A 177 14.34 10.72 7.84
C SER A 177 13.55 10.28 9.08
N LYS A 178 14.20 9.52 9.96
CA LYS A 178 13.64 9.06 11.24
C LYS A 178 13.17 10.22 12.13
N GLU A 179 13.86 11.35 12.03
CA GLU A 179 13.61 12.59 12.75
C GLU A 179 12.48 13.42 12.11
N GLN A 180 12.20 13.25 10.82
CA GLN A 180 11.06 13.90 10.15
C GLN A 180 9.72 13.21 10.46
N VAL A 181 9.74 11.88 10.60
CA VAL A 181 8.58 11.04 10.97
C VAL A 181 8.48 10.84 12.51
N GLY A 182 9.49 11.27 13.26
CA GLY A 182 9.51 11.15 14.73
C GLY A 182 9.40 9.71 15.24
N VAL A 183 9.99 8.73 14.54
CA VAL A 183 9.73 7.30 14.75
C VAL A 183 9.92 6.86 16.21
N LYS A 184 8.98 6.06 16.69
CA LYS A 184 8.79 5.73 18.10
C LYS A 184 8.28 4.30 18.30
N ASP A 185 8.37 3.81 19.53
CA ASP A 185 7.84 2.53 20.01
C ASP A 185 8.11 1.34 19.06
N GLY A 186 7.08 0.75 18.44
CA GLY A 186 7.19 -0.49 17.65
C GLY A 186 8.15 -0.42 16.46
N TYR A 187 8.48 0.78 15.96
CA TYR A 187 9.54 0.96 14.97
C TYR A 187 10.87 0.32 15.42
N ASN A 188 11.14 0.30 16.73
CA ASN A 188 12.38 -0.17 17.34
C ASN A 188 12.40 -1.69 17.60
N ASP A 189 11.25 -2.37 17.53
CA ASP A 189 11.14 -3.82 17.74
C ASP A 189 11.59 -4.61 16.50
N ILE A 190 11.63 -3.97 15.32
CA ILE A 190 12.00 -4.57 14.05
C ILE A 190 13.44 -4.24 13.66
N THR A 191 14.20 -5.27 13.27
CA THR A 191 15.50 -5.07 12.60
C THR A 191 15.28 -4.78 11.12
N TRP A 192 15.20 -3.50 10.79
CA TRP A 192 15.04 -3.03 9.41
C TRP A 192 16.30 -3.29 8.56
N SER A 193 16.08 -3.71 7.32
CA SER A 193 17.08 -3.71 6.25
C SER A 193 17.68 -2.31 6.09
N THR A 194 18.99 -2.21 5.84
CA THR A 194 19.67 -0.94 5.55
C THR A 194 19.29 -0.34 4.18
N GLN A 195 18.33 -0.93 3.48
CA GLN A 195 17.71 -0.42 2.26
C GLN A 195 16.23 -0.05 2.46
N ALA A 196 15.62 -0.41 3.59
CA ALA A 196 14.23 -0.06 3.91
C ALA A 196 14.18 1.36 4.46
N GLU A 197 13.36 2.18 3.81
CA GLU A 197 13.30 3.63 4.01
C GLU A 197 11.89 4.02 4.47
N LEU A 198 11.78 5.04 5.31
CA LEU A 198 10.48 5.62 5.66
C LEU A 198 9.97 6.40 4.45
N ILE A 199 8.73 6.11 4.04
CA ILE A 199 8.10 6.74 2.88
C ILE A 199 6.78 7.40 3.22
N TRP A 200 6.46 8.44 2.43
CA TRP A 200 5.14 9.07 2.34
C TRP A 200 4.98 9.72 0.95
N THR A 201 3.86 10.39 0.68
CA THR A 201 3.66 11.15 -0.57
C THR A 201 4.32 12.54 -0.48
N SER A 202 3.62 13.63 -0.78
CA SER A 202 4.16 14.99 -0.81
C SER A 202 4.41 15.57 0.58
N ASP A 203 3.49 15.34 1.51
CA ASP A 203 3.42 16.05 2.78
C ASP A 203 2.98 15.12 3.93
N LEU A 204 3.81 15.03 4.99
CA LEU A 204 3.59 14.15 6.15
C LEU A 204 2.37 14.54 7.01
N LYS A 205 1.84 15.76 6.83
CA LYS A 205 0.81 16.34 7.70
C LYS A 205 -0.57 16.40 7.07
N ILE A 206 -0.64 16.63 5.76
CA ILE A 206 -1.93 16.78 5.06
C ILE A 206 -2.30 15.59 4.18
N ASP A 207 -1.35 14.78 3.70
CA ASP A 207 -1.64 13.58 2.91
C ASP A 207 -2.03 12.41 3.85
N ASN A 208 -3.20 12.49 4.49
CA ASN A 208 -3.56 11.63 5.62
C ASN A 208 -3.80 10.14 5.26
N THR A 209 -4.54 9.85 4.18
CA THR A 209 -4.82 8.47 3.75
C THR A 209 -4.29 8.23 2.35
N ILE A 210 -3.42 7.23 2.20
CA ILE A 210 -2.69 6.93 0.96
C ILE A 210 -2.86 5.46 0.57
N LEU A 211 -3.07 5.21 -0.71
CA LEU A 211 -2.99 3.91 -1.35
C LEU A 211 -1.60 3.71 -1.95
N TRP A 212 -0.93 2.63 -1.60
CA TRP A 212 0.43 2.29 -2.02
C TRP A 212 0.45 1.05 -2.89
N ARG A 213 1.30 1.04 -3.93
CA ARG A 213 1.54 -0.14 -4.77
C ARG A 213 3.03 -0.35 -5.06
N TYR A 214 3.41 -1.64 -5.11
CA TYR A 214 4.71 -2.12 -5.56
C TYR A 214 4.56 -3.55 -6.13
N THR A 215 5.36 -3.92 -7.14
CA THR A 215 5.36 -5.28 -7.70
C THR A 215 6.72 -5.93 -7.52
N VAL A 216 6.73 -7.09 -6.86
CA VAL A 216 7.94 -7.86 -6.56
C VAL A 216 8.20 -8.84 -7.71
N ALA A 217 9.31 -8.66 -8.41
CA ALA A 217 9.83 -9.59 -9.40
C ALA A 217 10.61 -10.76 -8.74
N MET A 218 10.95 -11.76 -9.55
CA MET A 218 11.78 -12.92 -9.15
C MET A 218 13.27 -12.56 -9.04
#